data_AF-A0A4R8THQ4-F1
#
_entry.id   AF-A0A4R8THQ4-F1
#
_cell.length_a   1.000
_cell.length_b   1.000
_cell.length_c   1.000
_cell.angle_alpha   90.00
_cell.angle_beta   90.00
_cell.angle_gamma   90.00
#
_symmetry.space_group_name_H-M   'P 1'
#
loop_
_entity.id
_entity.type
_entity.pdbx_description
1 polymer ?
#
loop_
_entity_poly.entity_id
_entity_poly.type
_entity_poly.pdbx_seq_one_letter_code
_entity_poly.pdbx_strand_id
1 'polypeptide(L)'
;MKPAMSDMDHTSPIRSDLRLARCSAIFIAAWLSLQLLQSKKSSGFTESAPVKSDSPPGVEHKEVRYAGRTLDLTLFAVTRALDVLVGEVWARRRVRREVQGKWTRVESLIGRFTDPCLFVSSCALIMWAWFYNPSRLPIAYNKWISSAANVDMRLIEALQRLRRGELKYGVDTGHAELLQGMCKKYNWPMEWGDPAKSIPIPCEMVHMGCGPSCEVHALNRFCRSWKWSMAMYLPLSVALLVRGPINRKSFVRALLSASRSSAFLGTYITLFYYGVCLARTRLGPHVIGKHKAARQTIDGGFCVGTGCFLCGWSVLVETRSRQKDMALFVAPRAMATLLPRRYSMDKQWRETLVFAASTAVVFTCILENPKRVRGVLGGILGLAMRN
;
A
#
# COMPACT_ATOMS: atom_id res chain seq x y z
N MET A 1 -11.18 52.01 3.50
CA MET A 1 -11.24 51.36 4.84
C MET A 1 -10.25 50.20 4.83
N LYS A 2 -9.03 50.44 5.31
CA LYS A 2 -7.94 49.43 5.40
C LYS A 2 -8.26 48.48 6.56
N PRO A 3 -8.13 47.15 6.43
CA PRO A 3 -8.03 46.30 7.60
C PRO A 3 -6.60 46.34 8.13
N ALA A 4 -6.53 46.42 9.46
CA ALA A 4 -5.33 46.62 10.25
C ALA A 4 -4.28 45.52 10.02
N MET A 5 -3.06 46.00 9.84
CA MET A 5 -1.83 45.23 9.88
C MET A 5 -1.35 45.24 11.34
N SER A 6 -1.80 44.29 12.16
CA SER A 6 -1.20 44.01 13.47
C SER A 6 -1.52 42.58 13.90
N ASP A 7 -0.59 41.68 13.64
CA ASP A 7 -0.32 40.52 14.47
C ASP A 7 1.11 40.07 14.13
N MET A 8 2.08 40.85 14.62
CA MET A 8 3.45 40.37 14.76
C MET A 8 3.49 39.46 15.98
N ASP A 9 3.89 38.23 15.70
CA ASP A 9 3.99 37.06 16.55
C ASP A 9 4.93 37.32 17.75
N HIS A 10 4.42 37.89 18.85
CA HIS A 10 5.06 37.79 20.16
C HIS A 10 4.74 36.41 20.76
N THR A 11 5.54 35.40 20.42
CA THR A 11 5.53 34.12 21.11
C THR A 11 6.03 34.31 22.54
N SER A 12 5.13 34.32 23.52
CA SER A 12 5.50 34.41 24.94
C SER A 12 6.35 33.19 25.36
N PRO A 13 7.45 33.36 26.13
CA PRO A 13 8.35 32.27 26.54
C PRO A 13 7.63 31.14 27.32
N ILE A 14 6.58 31.50 28.07
CA ILE A 14 5.72 30.55 28.79
C ILE A 14 5.07 29.53 27.84
N ARG A 15 4.73 29.95 26.61
CA ARG A 15 4.09 29.08 25.62
C ARG A 15 5.09 28.14 24.94
N SER A 16 6.36 28.51 24.80
CA SER A 16 7.39 27.59 24.29
C SER A 16 7.77 26.53 25.31
N ASP A 17 7.90 26.91 26.58
CA ASP A 17 8.30 26.00 27.66
C ASP A 17 7.23 24.92 27.89
N LEU A 18 5.96 25.32 27.87
CA LEU A 18 4.84 24.39 28.00
C LEU A 18 4.77 23.38 26.83
N ARG A 19 5.09 23.81 25.61
CA ARG A 19 5.14 22.90 24.44
C ARG A 19 6.29 21.91 24.57
N LEU A 20 7.46 22.38 24.98
CA LEU A 20 8.64 21.54 25.13
C LEU A 20 8.44 20.51 26.27
N ALA A 21 7.83 20.93 27.39
CA ALA A 21 7.46 20.05 28.48
C ALA A 21 6.44 18.98 28.03
N ARG A 22 5.37 19.36 27.32
CA ARG A 22 4.38 18.42 26.78
C ARG A 22 5.01 17.44 25.79
N CYS A 23 5.83 17.93 24.87
CA CYS A 23 6.51 17.11 23.88
C CYS A 23 7.43 16.08 24.54
N SER A 24 8.20 16.51 25.55
CA SER A 24 9.09 15.65 26.33
C SER A 24 8.34 14.59 27.12
N ALA A 25 7.24 14.96 27.78
CA ALA A 25 6.40 14.03 28.53
C ALA A 25 5.77 12.96 27.61
N ILE A 26 5.23 13.36 26.46
CA ILE A 26 4.67 12.43 25.48
C ILE A 26 5.76 11.51 24.92
N PHE A 27 6.95 12.04 24.63
CA PHE A 27 8.07 11.24 24.14
C PHE A 27 8.44 10.14 25.13
N ILE A 28 8.62 10.48 26.41
CA ILE A 28 8.97 9.52 27.47
C ILE A 28 7.84 8.48 27.63
N ALA A 29 6.58 8.92 27.67
CA ALA A 29 5.44 8.02 27.78
C ALA A 29 5.36 7.04 26.60
N ALA A 30 5.56 7.52 25.37
CA ALA A 30 5.55 6.70 24.16
C ALA A 30 6.74 5.71 24.13
N TRP A 31 7.91 6.15 24.58
CA TRP A 31 9.10 5.31 24.70
C TRP A 31 8.85 4.12 25.63
N LEU A 32 8.39 4.38 26.86
CA LEU A 32 8.10 3.35 27.86
C LEU A 32 6.96 2.43 27.40
N SER A 33 5.91 2.99 26.81
CA SER A 33 4.77 2.22 26.27
C SER A 33 5.21 1.25 25.17
N LEU A 34 6.09 1.68 24.26
CA LEU A 34 6.57 0.79 23.21
C LEU A 34 7.51 -0.27 23.76
N GLN A 35 8.39 0.06 24.72
CA GLN A 35 9.24 -0.94 25.39
C GLN A 35 8.39 -2.02 26.06
N LEU A 36 7.26 -1.65 26.69
CA LEU A 36 6.32 -2.61 27.25
C LEU A 36 5.68 -3.51 26.18
N LEU A 37 5.36 -2.97 25.00
CA LEU A 37 4.87 -3.78 23.88
C LEU A 37 5.98 -4.68 23.31
N GLN A 38 7.22 -4.22 23.31
CA GLN A 38 8.37 -4.95 22.77
C GLN A 38 8.82 -6.10 23.69
N SER A 39 8.54 -6.02 25.00
CA SER A 39 8.92 -7.06 25.97
C SER A 39 8.23 -8.40 25.72
N LYS A 40 6.99 -8.39 25.20
CA LYS A 40 6.20 -9.61 24.90
C LYS A 40 6.86 -10.49 23.84
N LYS A 41 6.98 -11.79 24.15
CA LYS A 41 7.42 -12.83 23.20
C LYS A 41 6.29 -13.19 22.22
N SER A 42 6.64 -13.51 20.98
CA SER A 42 5.68 -13.97 19.96
C SER A 42 6.38 -14.97 19.05
N SER A 43 5.71 -16.09 18.76
CA SER A 43 6.23 -17.18 17.91
C SER A 43 6.65 -16.72 16.52
N GLY A 44 6.05 -15.63 16.00
CA GLY A 44 6.42 -15.05 14.70
C GLY A 44 7.77 -14.32 14.68
N PHE A 45 8.42 -14.13 15.83
CA PHE A 45 9.68 -13.39 15.99
C PHE A 45 10.72 -14.18 16.81
N THR A 46 10.52 -15.48 16.95
CA THR A 46 11.45 -16.41 17.59
C THR A 46 11.73 -17.56 16.64
N GLU A 47 12.99 -17.95 16.52
CA GLU A 47 13.42 -19.05 15.66
C GLU A 47 14.38 -19.95 16.44
N SER A 48 14.18 -21.27 16.38
CA SER A 48 15.06 -22.23 17.02
C SER A 48 16.19 -22.59 16.08
N ALA A 49 17.38 -22.04 16.30
CA ALA A 49 18.55 -22.32 15.49
C ALA A 49 19.37 -23.47 16.10
N PRO A 50 19.81 -24.46 15.31
CA PRO A 50 20.71 -25.49 15.79
C PRO A 50 22.10 -24.89 16.05
N VAL A 51 22.62 -25.10 17.25
CA VAL A 51 23.96 -24.71 17.69
C VAL A 51 24.74 -25.98 17.97
N LYS A 52 26.01 -26.04 17.55
CA LYS A 52 26.89 -27.18 17.89
C LYS A 52 27.08 -27.22 19.40
N SER A 53 26.84 -28.39 19.98
CA SER A 53 27.01 -28.68 21.40
C SER A 53 28.11 -29.72 21.55
N ASP A 54 28.97 -29.56 22.55
CA ASP A 54 30.01 -30.55 22.89
C ASP A 54 29.42 -31.78 23.61
N SER A 55 28.12 -31.76 23.94
CA SER A 55 27.38 -32.87 24.56
C SER A 55 26.48 -33.61 23.56
N PRO A 56 26.35 -34.95 23.62
CA PRO A 56 25.45 -35.72 22.75
C PRO A 56 23.99 -35.26 22.91
N PRO A 57 23.21 -35.03 21.83
CA PRO A 57 23.41 -35.48 20.43
C PRO A 57 24.23 -34.51 19.55
N GLY A 58 24.99 -33.58 20.13
CA GLY A 58 25.90 -32.69 19.40
C GLY A 58 25.26 -31.43 18.82
N VAL A 59 23.94 -31.27 18.98
CA VAL A 59 23.15 -30.13 18.50
C VAL A 59 22.20 -29.66 19.60
N GLU A 60 22.38 -28.43 20.05
CA GLU A 60 21.48 -27.75 21.00
C GLU A 60 20.66 -26.70 20.23
N HIS A 61 19.35 -26.66 20.45
CA HIS A 61 18.49 -25.67 19.80
C HIS A 61 18.45 -24.40 20.63
N LYS A 62 19.10 -23.33 20.16
CA LYS A 62 19.05 -22.02 20.81
C LYS A 62 17.94 -21.16 20.21
N GLU A 63 17.07 -20.63 21.06
CA GLU A 63 16.07 -19.66 20.63
C GLU A 63 16.72 -18.32 20.27
N VAL A 64 16.67 -17.97 18.98
CA VAL A 64 17.05 -16.65 18.47
C VAL A 64 15.81 -15.77 18.43
N ARG A 65 15.87 -14.64 19.14
CA ARG A 65 14.81 -13.63 19.15
C ARG A 65 15.11 -12.52 18.14
N TYR A 66 14.10 -12.14 17.37
CA TYR A 66 14.14 -11.03 16.43
C TYR A 66 13.26 -9.86 16.89
N ALA A 67 13.67 -8.65 16.52
CA ALA A 67 12.88 -7.44 16.64
C ALA A 67 11.98 -7.23 15.41
N GLY A 68 11.10 -6.23 15.47
CA GLY A 68 10.15 -5.88 14.40
C GLY A 68 8.67 -6.19 14.70
N ARG A 69 8.36 -6.72 15.89
CA ARG A 69 6.98 -6.99 16.34
C ARG A 69 6.08 -5.76 16.30
N THR A 70 6.63 -4.61 16.69
CA THR A 70 5.92 -3.34 16.78
C THR A 70 6.10 -2.47 15.53
N LEU A 71 6.76 -2.98 14.48
CA LEU A 71 7.14 -2.20 13.31
C LEU A 71 5.92 -1.58 12.61
N ASP A 72 4.81 -2.31 12.49
CA ASP A 72 3.58 -1.78 11.88
C ASP A 72 3.01 -0.58 12.65
N LEU A 73 3.08 -0.61 13.98
CA LEU A 73 2.67 0.50 14.83
C LEU A 73 3.63 1.69 14.69
N THR A 74 4.93 1.41 14.64
CA THR A 74 5.97 2.44 14.43
C THR A 74 5.81 3.12 13.08
N LEU A 75 5.60 2.37 12.00
CA LEU A 75 5.39 2.92 10.66
C LEU A 75 4.07 3.68 10.55
N PHE A 76 3.04 3.25 11.27
CA PHE A 76 1.83 4.05 11.42
C PHE A 76 2.14 5.40 12.05
N ALA A 77 2.80 5.44 13.21
CA ALA A 77 3.16 6.69 13.89
C ALA A 77 4.02 7.60 12.99
N VAL A 78 5.04 7.05 12.33
CA VAL A 78 5.90 7.78 11.38
C VAL A 78 5.09 8.39 10.24
N THR A 79 4.21 7.60 9.61
CA THR A 79 3.36 8.11 8.52
C THR A 79 2.53 9.30 8.98
N ARG A 80 1.96 9.21 10.19
CA ARG A 80 1.12 10.27 10.76
C ARG A 80 1.92 11.51 11.13
N ALA A 81 3.13 11.34 11.66
CA ALA A 81 4.04 12.44 11.95
C ALA A 81 4.45 13.16 10.67
N LEU A 82 4.83 12.42 9.61
CA LEU A 82 5.17 13.00 8.31
C LEU A 82 3.97 13.73 7.68
N ASP A 83 2.77 13.16 7.72
CA ASP A 83 1.53 13.81 7.25
C ASP A 83 1.28 15.15 7.95
N VAL A 84 1.49 15.19 9.27
CA VAL A 84 1.35 16.41 10.08
C VAL A 84 2.41 17.44 9.71
N LEU A 85 3.69 17.05 9.69
CA LEU A 85 4.81 17.96 9.42
C LEU A 85 4.72 18.54 8.00
N VAL A 86 4.54 17.69 6.99
CA VAL A 86 4.40 18.12 5.59
C VAL A 86 3.13 18.96 5.42
N GLY A 87 2.03 18.56 6.05
CA GLY A 87 0.78 19.31 6.02
C GLY A 87 0.88 20.69 6.65
N GLU A 88 1.65 20.84 7.74
CA GLU A 88 1.91 22.11 8.42
C GLU A 88 2.82 23.02 7.59
N VAL A 89 3.91 22.49 7.06
CA VAL A 89 4.81 23.23 6.14
C VAL A 89 4.02 23.72 4.91
N TRP A 90 3.17 22.87 4.34
CA TRP A 90 2.33 23.22 3.21
C TRP A 90 1.29 24.30 3.56
N ALA A 91 0.66 24.20 4.73
CA ALA A 91 -0.31 25.20 5.18
C ALA A 91 0.35 26.58 5.36
N ARG A 92 1.52 26.65 6.00
CA ARG A 92 2.28 27.90 6.16
C ARG A 92 2.70 28.48 4.81
N ARG A 93 3.16 27.63 3.89
CA ARG A 93 3.51 28.04 2.53
C ARG A 93 2.30 28.62 1.80
N ARG A 94 1.14 27.96 1.91
CA ARG A 94 -0.11 28.39 1.28
C ARG A 94 -0.54 29.76 1.78
N VAL A 95 -0.63 29.95 3.10
CA VAL A 95 -0.99 31.25 3.71
C VAL A 95 -0.05 32.35 3.24
N ARG A 96 1.27 32.10 3.29
CA ARG A 96 2.29 33.07 2.82
C ARG A 96 2.10 33.47 1.36
N ARG A 97 1.80 32.50 0.49
CA ARG A 97 1.62 32.73 -0.96
C ARG A 97 0.30 33.42 -1.29
N GLU A 98 -0.77 33.09 -0.57
CA GLU A 98 -2.08 33.74 -0.71
C GLU A 98 -1.99 35.22 -0.30
N VAL A 99 -1.35 35.54 0.83
CA VAL A 99 -1.11 36.93 1.27
C VAL A 99 -0.27 37.72 0.26
N GLN A 100 0.70 37.08 -0.39
CA GLN A 100 1.52 37.71 -1.43
C GLN A 100 0.83 37.82 -2.79
N GLY A 101 -0.40 37.30 -2.95
CA GLY A 101 -1.10 37.24 -4.25
C GLY A 101 -0.41 36.34 -5.29
N LYS A 102 0.51 35.47 -4.88
CA LYS A 102 1.35 34.63 -5.76
C LYS A 102 0.94 33.15 -5.78
N TRP A 103 -0.29 32.84 -5.38
CA TRP A 103 -0.79 31.46 -5.38
C TRP A 103 -1.10 30.99 -6.80
N THR A 104 -0.44 29.92 -7.24
CA THR A 104 -0.52 29.46 -8.64
C THR A 104 -1.52 28.31 -8.82
N ARG A 105 -2.00 28.13 -10.06
CA ARG A 105 -2.84 26.95 -10.44
C ARG A 105 -2.10 25.64 -10.21
N VAL A 106 -0.78 25.61 -10.41
CA VAL A 106 0.07 24.43 -10.18
C VAL A 106 0.07 24.04 -8.71
N GLU A 107 0.23 25.00 -7.79
CA GLU A 107 0.20 24.74 -6.35
C GLU A 107 -1.18 24.24 -5.90
N SER A 108 -2.26 24.78 -6.47
CA SER A 108 -3.61 24.24 -6.26
C SER A 108 -3.75 22.79 -6.72
N LEU A 109 -3.19 22.46 -7.89
CA LEU A 109 -3.19 21.10 -8.42
C LEU A 109 -2.40 20.13 -7.53
N ILE A 110 -1.23 20.53 -7.04
CA ILE A 110 -0.42 19.73 -6.10
C ILE A 110 -1.23 19.39 -4.85
N GLY A 111 -1.90 20.38 -4.25
CA GLY A 111 -2.76 20.15 -3.09
C GLY A 111 -3.90 19.17 -3.39
N ARG A 112 -4.48 19.25 -4.59
CA ARG A 112 -5.57 18.37 -5.02
C ARG A 112 -5.13 16.93 -5.30
N PHE A 113 -3.89 16.71 -5.73
CA PHE A 113 -3.37 15.40 -6.12
C PHE A 113 -2.47 14.75 -5.05
N THR A 114 -2.21 15.42 -3.93
CA THR A 114 -1.36 14.88 -2.85
C THR A 114 -1.87 13.52 -2.34
N ASP A 115 -3.14 13.44 -1.90
CA ASP A 115 -3.68 12.19 -1.36
C ASP A 115 -3.78 11.08 -2.43
N PRO A 116 -4.26 11.35 -3.67
CA PRO A 116 -4.18 10.37 -4.77
C PRO A 116 -2.76 9.87 -5.06
N CYS A 117 -1.76 10.76 -5.13
CA CYS A 117 -0.38 10.36 -5.43
C CYS A 117 0.24 9.54 -4.29
N LEU A 118 -0.07 9.89 -3.04
CA LEU A 118 0.34 9.09 -1.88
C LEU A 118 -0.28 7.69 -1.95
N PHE A 119 -1.56 7.59 -2.32
CA PHE A 119 -2.23 6.30 -2.50
C PHE A 119 -1.62 5.51 -3.67
N VAL A 120 -1.39 6.14 -4.82
CA VAL A 120 -0.80 5.52 -6.02
C VAL A 120 0.58 4.94 -5.73
N SER A 121 1.48 5.76 -5.16
CA SER A 121 2.83 5.31 -4.80
C SER A 121 2.80 4.19 -3.76
N SER A 122 1.91 4.26 -2.77
CA SER A 122 1.75 3.21 -1.76
C SER A 122 1.28 1.89 -2.37
N CYS A 123 0.27 1.94 -3.23
CA CYS A 123 -0.24 0.76 -3.94
C CYS A 123 0.80 0.17 -4.88
N ALA A 124 1.58 1.00 -5.57
CA ALA A 124 2.64 0.54 -6.45
C ALA A 124 3.68 -0.29 -5.69
N LEU A 125 4.15 0.21 -4.54
CA LEU A 125 5.10 -0.52 -3.68
C LEU A 125 4.51 -1.83 -3.15
N ILE A 126 3.25 -1.82 -2.70
CA ILE A 126 2.58 -3.01 -2.17
C ILE A 126 2.40 -4.08 -3.25
N MET A 127 1.88 -3.70 -4.43
CA MET A 127 1.67 -4.65 -5.52
C MET A 127 3.01 -5.19 -6.02
N TRP A 128 4.03 -4.34 -6.12
CA TRP A 128 5.37 -4.78 -6.48
C TRP A 128 5.96 -5.76 -5.46
N ALA A 129 5.78 -5.49 -4.16
CA ALA A 129 6.19 -6.39 -3.10
C ALA A 129 5.42 -7.71 -3.15
N TRP A 130 4.11 -7.69 -3.40
CA TRP A 130 3.32 -8.92 -3.57
C TRP A 130 3.84 -9.78 -4.73
N PHE A 131 4.22 -9.16 -5.86
CA PHE A 131 4.78 -9.86 -7.01
C PHE A 131 6.18 -10.40 -6.77
N TYR A 132 7.10 -9.63 -6.18
CA TYR A 132 8.52 -9.98 -6.20
C TYR A 132 9.14 -10.26 -4.84
N ASN A 133 8.53 -9.77 -3.76
CA ASN A 133 9.03 -9.92 -2.39
C ASN A 133 7.87 -10.18 -1.40
N PRO A 134 7.05 -11.24 -1.60
CA PRO A 134 5.83 -11.44 -0.82
C PRO A 134 6.10 -11.58 0.69
N SER A 135 7.30 -12.02 1.09
CA SER A 135 7.74 -12.09 2.50
C SER A 135 7.74 -10.74 3.23
N ARG A 136 7.73 -9.62 2.50
CA ARG A 136 7.65 -8.27 3.07
C ARG A 136 6.24 -7.89 3.54
N LEU A 137 5.22 -8.59 3.06
CA LEU A 137 3.82 -8.32 3.41
C LEU A 137 3.33 -9.28 4.51
N PRO A 138 2.39 -8.86 5.38
CA PRO A 138 1.76 -9.79 6.32
C PRO A 138 1.01 -10.91 5.58
N ILE A 139 1.08 -12.13 6.11
CA ILE A 139 0.52 -13.35 5.48
C ILE A 139 -0.96 -13.18 5.12
N ALA A 140 -1.78 -12.66 6.05
CA ALA A 140 -3.21 -12.43 5.81
C ALA A 140 -3.45 -11.46 4.65
N TYR A 141 -2.58 -10.45 4.50
CA TYR A 141 -2.70 -9.46 3.43
C TYR A 141 -2.28 -10.05 2.09
N ASN A 142 -1.23 -10.86 2.03
CA ASN A 142 -0.88 -11.63 0.83
C ASN A 142 -2.02 -12.55 0.38
N LYS A 143 -2.64 -13.28 1.31
CA LYS A 143 -3.78 -14.15 1.02
C LYS A 143 -4.95 -13.34 0.46
N TRP A 144 -5.25 -12.19 1.04
CA TRP A 144 -6.31 -11.31 0.57
C TRP A 144 -6.05 -10.78 -0.85
N ILE A 145 -4.84 -10.28 -1.13
CA ILE A 145 -4.47 -9.80 -2.48
C ILE A 145 -4.54 -10.95 -3.48
N SER A 146 -4.03 -12.13 -3.14
CA SER A 146 -4.04 -13.31 -4.03
C SER A 146 -5.47 -13.76 -4.36
N SER A 147 -6.36 -13.75 -3.36
CA SER A 147 -7.78 -14.04 -3.55
C SER A 147 -8.46 -13.00 -4.46
N ALA A 148 -8.13 -11.72 -4.29
CA ALA A 148 -8.69 -10.64 -5.11
C ALA A 148 -8.15 -10.66 -6.55
N ALA A 149 -6.87 -10.99 -6.73
CA ALA A 149 -6.24 -11.08 -8.04
C ALA A 149 -6.90 -12.17 -8.89
N ASN A 150 -7.28 -13.30 -8.30
CA ASN A 150 -7.94 -14.42 -8.98
C ASN A 150 -7.20 -14.79 -10.28
N VAL A 151 -5.94 -15.21 -10.12
CA VAL A 151 -5.01 -15.61 -11.17
C VAL A 151 -4.32 -16.90 -10.76
N ASP A 152 -3.94 -17.73 -11.72
CA ASP A 152 -3.12 -18.91 -11.45
C ASP A 152 -1.71 -18.48 -11.01
N MET A 153 -1.27 -18.92 -9.83
CA MET A 153 0.01 -18.50 -9.25
C MET A 153 1.21 -18.89 -10.13
N ARG A 154 1.08 -19.92 -10.97
CA ARG A 154 2.13 -20.33 -11.93
C ARG A 154 2.47 -19.23 -12.94
N LEU A 155 1.50 -18.39 -13.30
CA LEU A 155 1.76 -17.24 -14.18
C LEU A 155 2.61 -16.18 -13.46
N ILE A 156 2.34 -15.91 -12.18
CA ILE A 156 3.14 -14.97 -11.39
C ILE A 156 4.56 -15.51 -11.24
N GLU A 157 4.68 -16.79 -10.93
CA GLU A 157 5.98 -17.46 -10.82
C GLU A 157 6.75 -17.41 -12.15
N ALA A 158 6.09 -17.62 -13.29
CA ALA A 158 6.74 -17.48 -14.59
C ALA A 158 7.28 -16.06 -14.83
N LEU A 159 6.52 -15.02 -14.47
CA LEU A 159 6.99 -13.62 -14.54
C LEU A 159 8.15 -13.33 -13.58
N GLN A 160 8.16 -13.95 -12.40
CA GLN A 160 9.30 -13.87 -11.47
C GLN A 160 10.55 -14.55 -12.05
N ARG A 161 10.40 -15.74 -12.65
CA ARG A 161 11.51 -16.46 -13.30
C ARG A 161 12.04 -15.72 -14.53
N LEU A 162 11.17 -15.07 -15.30
CA LEU A 162 11.56 -14.15 -16.39
C LEU A 162 12.43 -13.00 -15.86
N ARG A 163 12.04 -12.40 -14.73
CA ARG A 163 12.80 -11.33 -14.08
C ARG A 163 14.17 -11.79 -13.59
N ARG A 164 14.25 -12.98 -13.00
CA ARG A 164 15.51 -13.57 -12.50
C ARG A 164 16.42 -14.08 -13.62
N GLY A 165 15.89 -14.22 -14.83
CA GLY A 165 16.60 -14.81 -15.97
C GLY A 165 16.68 -16.33 -15.93
N GLU A 166 15.89 -16.99 -15.07
CA GLU A 166 15.74 -18.45 -15.02
C GLU A 166 14.91 -18.93 -16.22
N LEU A 167 13.84 -18.21 -16.56
CA LEU A 167 13.06 -18.43 -17.77
C LEU A 167 13.44 -17.38 -18.82
N LYS A 168 13.80 -17.81 -20.04
CA LYS A 168 14.25 -16.92 -21.12
C LYS A 168 13.51 -17.20 -22.42
N TYR A 169 13.09 -16.14 -23.11
CA TYR A 169 12.45 -16.29 -24.42
C TYR A 169 13.42 -16.78 -25.50
N GLY A 170 13.00 -17.79 -26.25
CA GLY A 170 13.74 -18.37 -27.37
C GLY A 170 14.84 -19.36 -26.97
N VAL A 171 14.90 -19.75 -25.70
CA VAL A 171 15.84 -20.74 -25.17
C VAL A 171 15.06 -21.72 -24.31
N ASP A 172 15.28 -23.02 -24.51
CA ASP A 172 14.76 -24.02 -23.58
C ASP A 172 15.65 -24.06 -22.33
N THR A 173 15.15 -23.50 -21.24
CA THR A 173 15.83 -23.50 -19.94
C THR A 173 15.37 -24.64 -19.03
N GLY A 174 14.57 -25.59 -19.53
CA GLY A 174 14.00 -26.68 -18.73
C GLY A 174 12.86 -26.25 -17.81
N HIS A 175 12.34 -25.02 -17.98
CA HIS A 175 11.27 -24.46 -17.14
C HIS A 175 9.90 -24.38 -17.83
N ALA A 176 9.76 -24.95 -19.03
CA ALA A 176 8.51 -24.95 -19.80
C ALA A 176 7.34 -25.64 -19.05
N GLU A 177 7.64 -26.66 -18.24
CA GLU A 177 6.65 -27.42 -17.47
C GLU A 177 5.74 -26.54 -16.59
N LEU A 178 6.25 -25.41 -16.11
CA LEU A 178 5.51 -24.48 -15.26
C LEU A 178 4.25 -23.93 -15.97
N LEU A 179 4.44 -23.35 -17.17
CA LEU A 179 3.34 -22.80 -17.96
C LEU A 179 2.59 -23.89 -18.72
N GLN A 180 3.27 -24.96 -19.14
CA GLN A 180 2.61 -26.15 -19.71
C GLN A 180 1.63 -26.79 -18.72
N GLY A 181 1.92 -26.76 -17.42
CA GLY A 181 0.96 -27.17 -16.39
C GLY A 181 -0.31 -26.32 -16.41
N MET A 182 -0.22 -25.02 -16.73
CA MET A 182 -1.40 -24.19 -16.97
C MET A 182 -2.12 -24.62 -18.23
N CYS A 183 -1.40 -24.87 -19.33
CA CYS A 183 -1.99 -25.36 -20.56
C CYS A 183 -2.79 -26.65 -20.36
N LYS A 184 -2.24 -27.63 -19.61
CA LYS A 184 -2.96 -28.87 -19.24
C LYS A 184 -4.24 -28.60 -18.46
N LYS A 185 -4.19 -27.71 -17.46
CA LYS A 185 -5.34 -27.40 -16.59
C LYS A 185 -6.48 -26.68 -17.33
N TYR A 186 -6.13 -25.76 -18.23
CA TYR A 186 -7.09 -24.91 -18.93
C TYR A 186 -7.39 -25.38 -20.36
N ASN A 187 -6.86 -26.54 -20.75
CA ASN A 187 -7.00 -27.13 -22.09
C ASN A 187 -6.51 -26.18 -23.22
N TRP A 188 -5.36 -25.55 -23.03
CA TRP A 188 -4.70 -24.71 -24.04
C TRP A 188 -3.60 -25.48 -24.78
N PRO A 189 -3.17 -25.01 -25.97
CA PRO A 189 -2.05 -25.61 -26.68
C PRO A 189 -0.78 -25.67 -25.81
N MET A 190 -0.17 -26.85 -25.73
CA MET A 190 1.04 -27.07 -24.93
C MET A 190 2.20 -26.16 -25.34
N GLU A 191 2.26 -25.79 -26.62
CA GLU A 191 3.28 -24.89 -27.15
C GLU A 191 3.21 -23.47 -26.56
N TRP A 192 2.04 -23.04 -26.08
CA TRP A 192 1.92 -21.73 -25.42
C TRP A 192 2.68 -21.67 -24.09
N GLY A 193 2.91 -22.81 -23.46
CA GLY A 193 3.67 -22.92 -22.23
C GLY A 193 5.19 -23.04 -22.45
N ASP A 194 5.62 -23.20 -23.70
CA ASP A 194 7.04 -23.34 -24.05
C ASP A 194 7.63 -21.96 -24.39
N PRO A 195 8.54 -21.41 -23.57
CA PRO A 195 9.14 -20.10 -23.82
C PRO A 195 10.16 -20.09 -24.97
N ALA A 196 10.61 -21.24 -25.45
CA ALA A 196 11.43 -21.34 -26.65
C ALA A 196 10.59 -21.12 -27.92
N LYS A 197 9.31 -21.51 -27.88
CA LYS A 197 8.36 -21.39 -29.01
C LYS A 197 7.46 -20.17 -28.92
N SER A 198 6.85 -19.90 -27.77
CA SER A 198 5.84 -18.85 -27.60
C SER A 198 6.45 -17.57 -27.01
N ILE A 199 6.59 -16.54 -27.85
CA ILE A 199 7.23 -15.27 -27.49
C ILE A 199 6.35 -14.10 -27.97
N PRO A 200 5.87 -13.22 -27.07
CA PRO A 200 5.81 -13.36 -25.60
C PRO A 200 4.75 -14.38 -25.14
N ILE A 201 4.58 -14.56 -23.82
CA ILE A 201 3.47 -15.38 -23.27
C ILE A 201 2.13 -14.87 -23.85
N PRO A 202 1.29 -15.73 -24.48
CA PRO A 202 0.06 -15.30 -25.15
C PRO A 202 -0.92 -14.56 -24.24
N CYS A 203 -1.56 -13.50 -24.75
CA CYS A 203 -2.52 -12.72 -23.96
C CYS A 203 -3.67 -13.55 -23.41
N GLU A 204 -4.15 -14.54 -24.15
CA GLU A 204 -5.24 -15.41 -23.67
C GLU A 204 -4.85 -16.21 -22.42
N MET A 205 -3.60 -16.67 -22.35
CA MET A 205 -3.04 -17.28 -21.14
C MET A 205 -2.96 -16.27 -19.99
N VAL A 206 -2.69 -15.00 -20.26
CA VAL A 206 -2.65 -13.93 -19.24
C VAL A 206 -4.05 -13.57 -18.78
N HIS A 207 -5.01 -13.62 -19.70
CA HIS A 207 -6.42 -13.32 -19.48
C HIS A 207 -7.18 -14.48 -18.81
N MET A 208 -6.52 -15.58 -18.45
CA MET A 208 -7.13 -16.80 -17.90
C MET A 208 -8.25 -17.34 -18.81
N GLY A 209 -8.07 -17.33 -20.14
CA GLY A 209 -9.01 -17.90 -21.10
C GLY A 209 -10.20 -17.01 -21.46
N CYS A 210 -10.15 -15.71 -21.15
CA CYS A 210 -11.19 -14.75 -21.57
C CYS A 210 -10.99 -14.24 -23.01
N GLY A 211 -10.33 -15.02 -23.87
CA GLY A 211 -9.97 -14.64 -25.23
C GLY A 211 -8.78 -13.68 -25.35
N PRO A 212 -8.42 -13.29 -26.58
CA PRO A 212 -7.19 -12.53 -26.87
C PRO A 212 -7.31 -11.02 -26.63
N SER A 213 -8.51 -10.44 -26.61
CA SER A 213 -8.69 -8.99 -26.43
C SER A 213 -8.45 -8.54 -25.00
N CYS A 214 -7.53 -7.59 -24.82
CA CYS A 214 -7.19 -7.00 -23.53
C CYS A 214 -8.32 -6.12 -22.98
N GLU A 215 -9.07 -5.48 -23.87
CA GLU A 215 -10.18 -4.58 -23.57
C GLU A 215 -11.39 -5.36 -23.05
N VAL A 216 -11.73 -6.48 -23.72
CA VAL A 216 -12.78 -7.40 -23.25
C VAL A 216 -12.39 -8.02 -21.91
N HIS A 217 -11.13 -8.45 -21.75
CA HIS A 217 -10.65 -8.96 -20.47
C HIS A 217 -10.77 -7.92 -19.35
N ALA A 218 -10.37 -6.67 -19.61
CA ALA A 218 -10.46 -5.58 -18.64
C ALA A 218 -11.92 -5.32 -18.19
N LEU A 219 -12.87 -5.31 -19.12
CA LEU A 219 -14.29 -5.16 -18.81
C LEU A 219 -14.84 -6.35 -18.02
N ASN A 220 -14.52 -7.59 -18.44
CA ASN A 220 -14.94 -8.79 -17.72
C ASN A 220 -14.37 -8.79 -16.29
N ARG A 221 -13.09 -8.43 -16.13
CA ARG A 221 -12.44 -8.29 -14.81
C ARG A 221 -13.11 -7.22 -13.97
N PHE A 222 -13.49 -6.08 -14.55
CA PHE A 222 -14.21 -5.03 -13.83
C PHE A 222 -15.53 -5.56 -13.28
N CYS A 223 -16.37 -6.16 -14.14
CA CYS A 223 -17.67 -6.68 -13.75
C CYS A 223 -17.58 -7.77 -12.68
N ARG A 224 -16.66 -8.73 -12.83
CA ARG A 224 -16.45 -9.80 -11.85
C ARG A 224 -15.95 -9.27 -10.50
N SER A 225 -14.97 -8.37 -10.54
CA SER A 225 -14.40 -7.77 -9.34
C SER A 225 -15.38 -6.85 -8.62
N TRP A 226 -16.18 -6.10 -9.37
CA TRP A 226 -17.25 -5.26 -8.82
C TRP A 226 -18.32 -6.11 -8.13
N LYS A 227 -18.79 -7.20 -8.75
CA LYS A 227 -19.75 -8.14 -8.13
C LYS A 227 -19.19 -8.76 -6.85
N TRP A 228 -17.95 -9.26 -6.89
CA TRP A 228 -17.27 -9.81 -5.71
C TRP A 228 -17.10 -8.77 -4.60
N SER A 229 -16.70 -7.56 -4.96
CA SER A 229 -16.55 -6.46 -4.00
C SER A 229 -17.88 -6.00 -3.41
N MET A 230 -18.96 -6.02 -4.20
CA MET A 230 -20.29 -5.68 -3.73
C MET A 230 -20.78 -6.66 -2.67
N ALA A 231 -20.51 -7.96 -2.86
CA ALA A 231 -20.86 -8.99 -1.88
C ALA A 231 -20.20 -8.74 -0.50
N MET A 232 -19.01 -8.11 -0.47
CA MET A 232 -18.35 -7.74 0.79
C MET A 232 -18.80 -6.39 1.35
N TYR A 233 -18.97 -5.35 0.52
CA TYR A 233 -19.26 -4.00 0.99
C TYR A 233 -20.73 -3.71 1.25
N LEU A 234 -21.64 -4.42 0.56
CA LEU A 234 -23.08 -4.21 0.72
C LEU A 234 -23.56 -4.59 2.13
N PRO A 235 -23.21 -5.76 2.71
CA PRO A 235 -23.61 -6.10 4.07
C PRO A 235 -23.14 -5.08 5.10
N LEU A 236 -21.88 -4.64 4.99
CA LEU A 236 -21.33 -3.61 5.88
C LEU A 236 -22.07 -2.28 5.76
N SER A 237 -22.33 -1.83 4.53
CA SER A 237 -23.02 -0.56 4.28
C SER A 237 -24.47 -0.57 4.76
N VAL A 238 -25.15 -1.72 4.64
CA VAL A 238 -26.51 -1.93 5.16
C VAL A 238 -26.52 -2.02 6.69
N ALA A 239 -25.56 -2.70 7.31
CA ALA A 239 -25.45 -2.78 8.77
C ALA A 239 -25.28 -1.40 9.42
N LEU A 240 -24.60 -0.46 8.75
CA LEU A 240 -24.47 0.91 9.24
C LEU A 240 -25.80 1.69 9.26
N LEU A 241 -26.82 1.25 8.51
CA LEU A 241 -28.16 1.86 8.54
C LEU A 241 -28.90 1.63 9.86
N VAL A 242 -28.55 0.59 10.62
CA VAL A 242 -29.15 0.27 11.94
C VAL A 242 -28.94 1.40 12.95
N ARG A 243 -27.94 2.27 12.72
CA ARG A 243 -27.67 3.43 13.57
C ARG A 243 -28.61 4.63 13.35
N GLY A 244 -29.57 4.57 12.42
CA GLY A 244 -30.45 5.68 12.11
C GLY A 244 -31.81 5.26 11.54
N PRO A 245 -32.67 6.22 11.15
CA PRO A 245 -33.99 5.92 10.61
C PRO A 245 -33.88 5.26 9.24
N ILE A 246 -34.38 4.03 9.15
CA ILE A 246 -34.37 3.24 7.91
C ILE A 246 -35.47 3.76 7.00
N ASN A 247 -35.07 4.44 5.93
CA ASN A 247 -35.96 4.92 4.86
C ASN A 247 -35.38 4.67 3.46
N ARG A 248 -36.20 4.79 2.41
CA ARG A 248 -35.78 4.58 1.01
C ARG A 248 -34.54 5.41 0.64
N LYS A 249 -34.45 6.65 1.12
CA LYS A 249 -33.30 7.55 0.85
C LYS A 249 -32.01 7.03 1.49
N SER A 250 -32.08 6.55 2.73
CA SER A 250 -30.95 5.97 3.46
C SER A 250 -30.46 4.68 2.81
N PHE A 251 -31.39 3.82 2.36
CA PHE A 251 -31.07 2.58 1.66
C PHE A 251 -30.38 2.84 0.30
N VAL A 252 -30.95 3.73 -0.52
CA VAL A 252 -30.33 4.13 -1.80
C VAL A 252 -28.93 4.73 -1.57
N ARG A 253 -28.75 5.54 -0.52
CA ARG A 253 -27.44 6.09 -0.17
C ARG A 253 -26.44 5.00 0.21
N ALA A 254 -26.85 4.01 1.01
CA ALA A 254 -26.01 2.87 1.35
C ALA A 254 -25.64 2.04 0.11
N LEU A 255 -26.59 1.78 -0.78
CA LEU A 255 -26.34 1.07 -2.04
C LEU A 255 -25.38 1.84 -2.95
N LEU A 256 -25.56 3.15 -3.12
CA LEU A 256 -24.64 3.99 -3.89
C LEU A 256 -23.24 4.04 -3.27
N SER A 257 -23.15 4.06 -1.94
CA SER A 257 -21.88 4.03 -1.21
C SER A 257 -21.15 2.69 -1.38
N ALA A 258 -21.87 1.58 -1.24
CA ALA A 258 -21.35 0.23 -1.49
C ALA A 258 -20.93 0.05 -2.96
N SER A 259 -21.75 0.54 -3.89
CA SER A 259 -21.46 0.51 -5.32
C SER A 259 -20.22 1.31 -5.69
N ARG A 260 -20.07 2.53 -5.16
CA ARG A 260 -18.86 3.36 -5.37
C ARG A 260 -17.62 2.67 -4.82
N SER A 261 -17.70 2.13 -3.61
CA SER A 261 -16.61 1.36 -2.99
C SER A 261 -16.21 0.15 -3.83
N SER A 262 -17.21 -0.54 -4.39
CA SER A 262 -17.02 -1.70 -5.25
C SER A 262 -16.46 -1.31 -6.61
N ALA A 263 -16.86 -0.17 -7.15
CA ALA A 263 -16.33 0.41 -8.39
C ALA A 263 -14.86 0.84 -8.20
N PHE A 264 -14.51 1.40 -7.04
CA PHE A 264 -13.13 1.69 -6.69
C PHE A 264 -12.27 0.42 -6.74
N LEU A 265 -12.68 -0.67 -6.07
CA LEU A 265 -11.89 -1.91 -6.03
C LEU A 265 -11.89 -2.64 -7.39
N GLY A 266 -13.03 -2.66 -8.08
CA GLY A 266 -13.12 -3.20 -9.43
C GLY A 266 -12.20 -2.45 -10.40
N THR A 267 -12.20 -1.11 -10.35
CA THR A 267 -11.31 -0.27 -11.16
C THR A 267 -9.85 -0.51 -10.79
N TYR A 268 -9.53 -0.71 -9.51
CA TYR A 268 -8.16 -1.02 -9.07
C TYR A 268 -7.61 -2.28 -9.75
N ILE A 269 -8.39 -3.37 -9.70
CA ILE A 269 -8.01 -4.65 -10.30
C ILE A 269 -7.95 -4.52 -11.83
N THR A 270 -8.95 -3.87 -12.45
CA THR A 270 -8.97 -3.66 -13.90
C THR A 270 -7.79 -2.83 -14.39
N LEU A 271 -7.46 -1.72 -13.72
CA LEU A 271 -6.30 -0.90 -14.09
C LEU A 271 -4.98 -1.65 -13.91
N PHE A 272 -4.87 -2.54 -12.92
CA PHE A 272 -3.71 -3.41 -12.77
C PHE A 272 -3.55 -4.32 -14.00
N TYR A 273 -4.58 -5.13 -14.31
CA TYR A 273 -4.54 -6.08 -15.43
C TYR A 273 -4.39 -5.38 -16.78
N TYR A 274 -5.18 -4.34 -17.01
CA TYR A 274 -5.10 -3.57 -18.24
C TYR A 274 -3.74 -2.87 -18.36
N GLY A 275 -3.17 -2.37 -17.26
CA GLY A 275 -1.83 -1.78 -17.25
C GLY A 275 -0.73 -2.77 -17.62
N VAL A 276 -0.81 -4.00 -17.11
CA VAL A 276 0.08 -5.10 -17.54
C VAL A 276 -0.07 -5.31 -19.04
N CYS A 277 -1.29 -5.50 -19.55
CA CYS A 277 -1.52 -5.75 -20.97
C CYS A 277 -1.09 -4.56 -21.85
N LEU A 278 -1.36 -3.32 -21.41
CA LEU A 278 -0.99 -2.09 -22.11
C LEU A 278 0.52 -2.02 -22.34
N ALA A 279 1.32 -2.33 -21.32
CA ALA A 279 2.76 -2.41 -21.44
C ALA A 279 3.21 -3.58 -22.33
N ARG A 280 2.52 -4.71 -22.31
CA ARG A 280 2.92 -5.91 -23.08
C ARG A 280 2.63 -5.82 -24.57
N THR A 281 1.49 -5.26 -24.94
CA THR A 281 0.96 -5.35 -26.30
C THR A 281 1.01 -4.02 -27.06
N ARG A 282 0.79 -2.89 -26.37
CA ARG A 282 0.70 -1.57 -27.01
C ARG A 282 1.98 -0.77 -26.77
N LEU A 283 2.20 -0.28 -25.55
CA LEU A 283 3.24 0.71 -25.28
C LEU A 283 4.66 0.12 -25.26
N GLY A 284 4.88 -0.99 -24.56
CA GLY A 284 6.22 -1.57 -24.41
C GLY A 284 6.88 -1.95 -25.73
N PRO A 285 6.20 -2.60 -26.69
CA PRO A 285 6.79 -2.92 -27.99
C PRO A 285 7.16 -1.69 -28.83
N HIS A 286 6.50 -0.55 -28.62
CA HIS A 286 6.83 0.72 -29.28
C HIS A 286 7.96 1.48 -28.58
N VAL A 287 8.12 1.33 -27.26
CA VAL A 287 9.12 2.05 -26.46
C VAL A 287 10.44 1.27 -26.32
N ILE A 288 10.38 -0.04 -26.06
CA ILE A 288 11.54 -0.91 -25.78
C ILE A 288 11.92 -1.72 -27.03
N GLY A 289 10.95 -2.03 -27.88
CA GLY A 289 11.14 -2.76 -29.13
C GLY A 289 10.43 -4.12 -29.17
N LYS A 290 10.49 -4.77 -30.34
CA LYS A 290 9.76 -6.02 -30.62
C LYS A 290 10.62 -7.28 -30.53
N HIS A 291 11.94 -7.15 -30.39
CA HIS A 291 12.89 -8.26 -30.39
C HIS A 291 12.82 -9.08 -29.08
N LYS A 292 13.39 -10.30 -29.07
CA LYS A 292 13.25 -11.25 -27.94
C LYS A 292 13.70 -10.66 -26.59
N ALA A 293 14.84 -9.97 -26.56
CA ALA A 293 15.35 -9.32 -25.35
C ALA A 293 14.44 -8.18 -24.84
N ALA A 294 13.82 -7.41 -25.74
CA ALA A 294 12.82 -6.42 -25.35
C ALA A 294 11.58 -7.08 -24.74
N ARG A 295 11.07 -8.17 -25.35
CA ARG A 295 9.94 -8.94 -24.78
C ARG A 295 10.26 -9.52 -23.41
N GLN A 296 11.49 -10.00 -23.22
CA GLN A 296 11.99 -10.45 -21.92
C GLN A 296 11.99 -9.32 -20.89
N THR A 297 12.45 -8.14 -21.27
CA THR A 297 12.48 -6.96 -20.38
C THR A 297 11.06 -6.51 -20.02
N ILE A 298 10.14 -6.55 -20.99
CA ILE A 298 8.75 -6.19 -20.80
C ILE A 298 8.09 -7.13 -19.78
N ASP A 299 8.16 -8.44 -20.01
CA ASP A 299 7.51 -9.45 -19.15
C ASP A 299 8.29 -9.70 -17.84
N GLY A 300 9.59 -9.42 -17.81
CA GLY A 300 10.46 -9.47 -16.63
C GLY A 300 10.23 -8.35 -15.61
N GLY A 301 9.34 -7.40 -15.89
CA GLY A 301 8.76 -6.55 -14.86
C GLY A 301 8.35 -5.16 -15.26
N PHE A 302 8.67 -4.69 -16.47
CA PHE A 302 8.13 -3.41 -16.95
C PHE A 302 6.59 -3.45 -17.01
N CYS A 303 6.02 -4.58 -17.42
CA CYS A 303 4.57 -4.75 -17.48
C CYS A 303 3.92 -4.77 -16.08
N VAL A 304 4.50 -5.52 -15.14
CA VAL A 304 4.05 -5.56 -13.74
C VAL A 304 4.16 -4.17 -13.12
N GLY A 305 5.27 -3.46 -13.33
CA GLY A 305 5.48 -2.10 -12.84
C GLY A 305 4.46 -1.11 -13.37
N THR A 306 4.10 -1.22 -14.66
CA THR A 306 3.04 -0.41 -15.26
C THR A 306 1.67 -0.69 -14.62
N GLY A 307 1.33 -1.96 -14.39
CA GLY A 307 0.13 -2.35 -13.65
C GLY A 307 0.12 -1.81 -12.21
N CYS A 308 1.24 -1.94 -11.49
CA CYS A 308 1.43 -1.43 -10.12
C CYS A 308 1.22 0.09 -10.04
N PHE A 309 1.73 0.84 -11.02
CA PHE A 309 1.55 2.29 -11.08
C PHE A 309 0.11 2.68 -11.41
N LEU A 310 -0.51 2.02 -12.39
CA LEU A 310 -1.84 2.39 -12.87
C LEU A 310 -2.96 2.04 -11.88
N CYS A 311 -2.85 0.91 -11.16
CA CYS A 311 -3.93 0.43 -10.30
C CYS A 311 -4.35 1.43 -9.21
N GLY A 312 -3.40 2.17 -8.64
CA GLY A 312 -3.66 3.14 -7.59
C GLY A 312 -4.54 4.31 -8.00
N TRP A 313 -4.61 4.65 -9.30
CA TRP A 313 -5.44 5.77 -9.78
C TRP A 313 -6.94 5.53 -9.63
N SER A 314 -7.35 4.28 -9.35
CA SER A 314 -8.74 3.96 -8.99
C SER A 314 -9.27 4.77 -7.81
N VAL A 315 -8.39 5.29 -6.94
CA VAL A 315 -8.75 6.15 -5.80
C VAL A 315 -9.57 7.36 -6.21
N LEU A 316 -9.43 7.83 -7.46
CA LEU A 316 -10.21 8.95 -8.00
C LEU A 316 -11.71 8.65 -8.12
N VAL A 317 -12.10 7.37 -8.15
CA VAL A 317 -13.51 6.93 -8.08
C VAL A 317 -14.14 7.27 -6.72
N GLU A 318 -13.31 7.37 -5.68
CA GLU A 318 -13.77 7.69 -4.33
C GLU A 318 -13.87 9.19 -4.02
N THR A 319 -14.65 9.50 -2.99
CA THR A 319 -14.81 10.83 -2.42
C THR A 319 -13.51 11.35 -1.79
N ARG A 320 -13.28 12.67 -1.83
CA ARG A 320 -12.04 13.28 -1.31
C ARG A 320 -11.72 12.93 0.14
N SER A 321 -12.73 12.83 1.01
CA SER A 321 -12.50 12.40 2.39
C SER A 321 -11.98 10.97 2.45
N ARG A 322 -12.60 10.06 1.69
CA ARG A 322 -12.21 8.65 1.67
C ARG A 322 -10.87 8.42 0.98
N GLN A 323 -10.54 9.18 -0.07
CA GLN A 323 -9.21 9.17 -0.70
C GLN A 323 -8.10 9.41 0.34
N LYS A 324 -8.27 10.44 1.16
CA LYS A 324 -7.34 10.79 2.24
C LYS A 324 -7.23 9.68 3.29
N ASP A 325 -8.35 9.14 3.76
CA ASP A 325 -8.35 8.07 4.76
C ASP A 325 -7.70 6.78 4.21
N MET A 326 -7.96 6.45 2.94
CA MET A 326 -7.35 5.30 2.27
C MET A 326 -5.85 5.49 2.07
N ALA A 327 -5.40 6.68 1.64
CA ALA A 327 -3.98 6.98 1.49
C ALA A 327 -3.23 6.81 2.81
N LEU A 328 -3.76 7.36 3.90
CA LEU A 328 -3.17 7.26 5.24
C LEU A 328 -3.24 5.85 5.84
N PHE A 329 -4.21 5.04 5.42
CA PHE A 329 -4.33 3.64 5.83
C PHE A 329 -3.34 2.72 5.10
N VAL A 330 -3.07 2.98 3.81
CA VAL A 330 -2.22 2.13 2.97
C VAL A 330 -0.74 2.52 3.07
N ALA A 331 -0.43 3.80 3.23
CA ALA A 331 0.94 4.32 3.35
C ALA A 331 1.83 3.58 4.37
N PRO A 332 1.41 3.31 5.63
CA PRO A 332 2.28 2.60 6.58
C PRO A 332 2.60 1.17 6.12
N ARG A 333 1.67 0.49 5.46
CA ARG A 333 1.90 -0.84 4.89
C ARG A 333 2.87 -0.79 3.72
N ALA A 334 2.80 0.26 2.90
CA ALA A 334 3.76 0.47 1.82
C ALA A 334 5.17 0.71 2.37
N MET A 335 5.33 1.52 3.41
CA MET A 335 6.63 1.69 4.06
C MET A 335 7.16 0.38 4.66
N ALA A 336 6.27 -0.49 5.17
CA ALA A 336 6.66 -1.81 5.69
C ALA A 336 7.26 -2.71 4.60
N THR A 337 6.95 -2.47 3.32
CA THR A 337 7.58 -3.22 2.21
C THR A 337 9.03 -2.86 1.96
N LEU A 338 9.45 -1.65 2.36
CA LEU A 338 10.81 -1.13 2.16
C LEU A 338 11.78 -1.61 3.25
N LEU A 339 11.24 -2.03 4.40
CA LEU A 339 12.03 -2.41 5.57
C LEU A 339 11.96 -3.93 5.82
N PRO A 340 12.98 -4.52 6.45
CA PRO A 340 12.93 -5.92 6.85
C PRO A 340 11.91 -6.11 7.97
N ARG A 341 11.02 -7.11 7.82
CA ARG A 341 9.99 -7.42 8.83
C ARG A 341 10.58 -7.95 10.13
N ARG A 342 11.69 -8.69 10.02
CA ARG A 342 12.49 -9.19 11.14
C ARG A 342 13.88 -8.58 11.05
N TYR A 343 14.38 -8.09 12.16
CA TYR A 343 15.75 -7.57 12.25
C TYR A 343 16.34 -7.87 13.62
N SER A 344 17.64 -7.64 13.77
CA SER A 344 18.40 -8.01 14.96
C SER A 344 18.04 -7.14 16.18
N MET A 345 18.05 -7.75 17.37
CA MET A 345 17.59 -7.10 18.61
C MET A 345 18.41 -5.87 19.01
N ASP A 346 19.70 -5.81 18.62
CA ASP A 346 20.60 -4.67 18.85
C ASP A 346 20.09 -3.38 18.20
N LYS A 347 19.21 -3.46 17.21
CA LYS A 347 18.66 -2.29 16.49
C LYS A 347 17.29 -1.86 17.00
N GLN A 348 16.70 -2.58 17.96
CA GLN A 348 15.34 -2.33 18.44
C GLN A 348 15.16 -0.93 19.02
N TRP A 349 16.19 -0.37 19.65
CA TRP A 349 16.17 0.99 20.19
C TRP A 349 15.89 2.05 19.12
N ARG A 350 16.29 1.82 17.86
CA ARG A 350 16.03 2.73 16.73
C ARG A 350 14.54 2.82 16.45
N GLU A 351 13.85 1.68 16.50
CA GLU A 351 12.40 1.63 16.33
C GLU A 351 11.71 2.39 17.48
N THR A 352 12.16 2.18 18.72
CA THR A 352 11.61 2.86 19.90
C THR A 352 11.79 4.36 19.85
N LEU A 353 12.98 4.84 19.47
CA LEU A 353 13.26 6.25 19.28
C LEU A 353 12.36 6.88 18.22
N VAL A 354 12.28 6.25 17.05
CA VAL A 354 11.49 6.76 15.92
C VAL A 354 9.99 6.78 16.26
N PHE A 355 9.47 5.76 16.94
CA PHE A 355 8.09 5.73 17.41
C PHE A 355 7.81 6.83 18.43
N ALA A 356 8.68 6.99 19.44
CA ALA A 356 8.51 7.98 20.49
C ALA A 356 8.52 9.41 19.92
N ALA A 357 9.49 9.71 19.03
CA ALA A 357 9.57 10.99 18.34
C ALA A 357 8.33 11.26 17.48
N SER A 358 7.90 10.26 16.68
CA SER A 358 6.72 10.40 15.82
C SER A 358 5.44 10.60 16.62
N THR A 359 5.28 9.88 17.72
CA THR A 359 4.13 10.01 18.62
C THR A 359 4.13 11.38 19.29
N ALA A 360 5.28 11.86 19.76
CA ALA A 360 5.43 13.20 20.32
C ALA A 360 4.99 14.29 19.34
N VAL A 361 5.39 14.19 18.07
CA VAL A 361 4.94 15.13 17.00
C VAL A 361 3.42 15.10 16.84
N VAL A 362 2.82 13.92 16.69
CA VAL A 362 1.37 13.78 16.45
C VAL A 362 0.55 14.30 17.62
N PHE A 363 0.91 13.91 18.85
CA PHE A 363 0.17 14.29 20.06
C PHE A 363 0.41 15.74 20.49
N THR A 364 1.59 16.30 20.22
CA THR A 364 1.80 17.74 20.42
C THR A 364 0.95 18.53 19.42
N CYS A 365 0.91 18.07 18.16
CA CYS A 365 0.09 18.72 17.14
C CYS A 365 -1.40 18.66 17.42
N ILE A 366 -1.95 17.54 17.92
CA ILE A 366 -3.39 17.47 18.23
C ILE A 366 -3.77 18.41 19.39
N LEU A 367 -2.89 18.59 20.39
CA LEU A 367 -3.09 19.50 21.51
C LEU A 367 -3.07 20.97 21.08
N GLU A 368 -2.21 21.33 20.13
CA GLU A 368 -2.06 22.71 19.67
C GLU A 368 -3.00 23.08 18.53
N ASN A 369 -3.17 22.18 17.56
CA ASN A 369 -3.96 22.38 16.36
C ASN A 369 -4.65 21.07 15.94
N PRO A 370 -5.77 20.71 16.60
CA PRO A 370 -6.45 19.43 16.37
C PRO A 370 -6.93 19.24 14.93
N LYS A 371 -7.22 20.34 14.22
CA LYS A 371 -7.65 20.31 12.81
C LYS A 371 -6.55 19.83 11.85
N ARG A 372 -5.28 19.87 12.26
CA ARG A 372 -4.14 19.48 11.42
C ARG A 372 -3.98 17.97 11.31
N VAL A 373 -4.35 17.22 12.34
CA VAL A 373 -4.32 15.76 12.34
C VAL A 373 -5.49 15.27 11.49
N ARG A 374 -5.18 14.77 10.29
CA ARG A 374 -6.20 14.46 9.27
C ARG A 374 -6.85 13.09 9.45
N GLY A 375 -8.07 12.93 8.93
CA GLY A 375 -8.72 11.62 8.78
C GLY A 375 -9.27 11.04 10.08
N VAL A 376 -9.60 9.75 10.06
CA VAL A 376 -10.27 9.07 11.19
C VAL A 376 -9.51 9.22 12.51
N LEU A 377 -8.17 9.11 12.49
CA LEU A 377 -7.36 9.27 13.70
C LEU A 377 -7.54 10.66 14.33
N GLY A 378 -7.58 11.72 13.53
CA GLY A 378 -7.78 13.07 14.05
C GLY A 378 -9.15 13.25 14.70
N GLY A 379 -10.19 12.63 14.12
CA GLY A 379 -11.53 12.61 14.71
C GLY A 379 -11.56 11.90 16.06
N ILE A 380 -10.94 10.73 16.16
CA ILE A 380 -10.89 9.94 17.40
C ILE A 380 -10.06 10.62 18.47
N LEU A 381 -8.85 11.08 18.15
CA LEU A 381 -7.97 11.78 19.11
C LEU A 381 -8.59 13.10 19.56
N GLY A 382 -9.22 13.85 18.65
CA GLY A 382 -9.92 15.07 18.99
C GLY A 382 -11.13 14.86 19.92
N LEU A 383 -11.78 13.70 19.85
CA LEU A 383 -12.83 13.32 20.79
C LEU A 383 -12.24 12.90 22.14
N ALA A 384 -11.21 12.06 22.14
CA ALA A 384 -10.59 11.53 23.36
C ALA A 384 -9.92 12.61 24.22
N MET A 385 -9.40 13.67 23.60
CA MET A 385 -8.66 14.74 24.27
C MET A 385 -9.53 15.98 24.56
N ARG A 386 -10.84 15.88 24.34
CA ARG A 386 -11.82 16.93 24.63
C ARG A 386 -12.39 16.89 26.05
N ASN A 387 -11.90 15.94 26.86
CA ASN A 387 -12.27 15.78 28.27
C ASN A 387 -11.33 16.56 29.18
#